data_AF-A0A412CIH5-F1
#
_entry.id   AF-A0A412CIH5-F1
#
_cell.length_a   1.000
_cell.length_b   1.000
_cell.length_c   1.000
_cell.angle_alpha   90.00
_cell.angle_beta   90.00
_cell.angle_gamma   90.00
#
_symmetry.space_group_name_H-M   'P 1'
#
loop_
_entity.id
_entity.type
_entity.pdbx_description
1 polymer ?
#
loop_
_entity_poly.entity_id
_entity_poly.type
_entity_poly.pdbx_seq_one_letter_code
_entity_poly.pdbx_strand_id
1 'polypeptide(L)'
;MKPVDKFSIQYSELLEYIYPVTQEYFPDFDYDEETGQTYMLPSQTPDTFKGRYNRGILKGKFSFDPYIKNRELQDLLMALDLDAEKFWYLLLFCYDCSWGKCMEGIEVKESPKEQIEKFIDAISEDYKRDTPFGAVFKSPICITLKIGRKNIVVDNKTAIACMAKFCANGLKTIDSNQMDTSHIDLSNPHTESFSVLAYYFSQMIITALNYQEQVKEKRKKGANMSDKEKMLISHLLYFTGIVSNESVITDNDYLKSLLKQYKDKDIRSMNAFYY
;
A
#
# COMPACT_ATOMS: atom_id res chain seq x y z
N MET A 1 -20.01 26.54 6.98
CA MET A 1 -18.71 26.00 7.44
C MET A 1 -17.67 26.32 6.39
N LYS A 2 -16.41 26.55 6.77
CA LYS A 2 -15.28 26.77 5.86
C LYS A 2 -14.06 26.01 6.39
N PRO A 3 -13.20 25.45 5.54
CA PRO A 3 -11.96 24.81 5.99
C PRO A 3 -11.09 25.79 6.75
N VAL A 4 -10.25 25.29 7.64
CA VAL A 4 -9.24 26.11 8.29
C VAL A 4 -8.24 26.61 7.26
N ASP A 5 -7.86 27.88 7.35
CA ASP A 5 -6.87 28.44 6.41
C ASP A 5 -5.51 27.78 6.60
N LYS A 6 -5.12 27.54 7.86
CA LYS A 6 -3.87 26.85 8.23
C LYS A 6 -4.03 26.08 9.53
N PHE A 7 -3.38 24.93 9.62
CA PHE A 7 -3.18 24.20 10.86
C PHE A 7 -2.02 24.78 11.66
N SER A 8 -2.15 24.81 12.99
CA SER A 8 -1.02 25.01 13.91
C SER A 8 -0.24 23.69 14.07
N ILE A 9 0.93 23.75 14.73
CA ILE A 9 1.73 22.55 15.02
C ILE A 9 1.04 21.65 16.07
N GLN A 10 0.14 22.20 16.87
CA GLN A 10 -0.53 21.46 17.94
C GLN A 10 -1.52 20.42 17.39
N TYR A 11 -1.92 19.49 18.27
CA TYR A 11 -3.00 18.55 18.00
C TYR A 11 -4.24 19.29 17.48
N SER A 12 -4.94 18.68 16.52
CA SER A 12 -6.16 19.22 15.96
C SER A 12 -7.24 18.15 15.93
N GLU A 13 -8.35 18.41 16.59
CA GLU A 13 -9.55 17.56 16.56
C GLU A 13 -10.11 17.38 15.14
N LEU A 14 -9.82 18.32 14.24
CA LEU A 14 -10.20 18.23 12.83
C LEU A 14 -9.49 17.08 12.09
N LEU A 15 -8.36 16.61 12.62
CA LEU A 15 -7.57 15.51 12.07
C LEU A 15 -7.82 14.18 12.80
N GLU A 16 -8.82 14.11 13.68
CA GLU A 16 -9.15 12.90 14.47
C GLU A 16 -9.25 11.63 13.62
N TYR A 17 -9.85 11.73 12.42
CA TYR A 17 -10.00 10.59 11.51
C TYR A 17 -8.70 10.18 10.80
N ILE A 18 -7.69 11.04 10.77
CA ILE A 18 -6.40 10.77 10.11
C ILE A 18 -5.44 10.03 11.04
N TYR A 19 -5.40 10.39 12.32
CA TYR A 19 -4.46 9.83 13.30
C TYR A 19 -4.37 8.29 13.28
N PRO A 20 -5.49 7.52 13.37
CA PRO A 20 -5.39 6.07 13.36
C PRO A 20 -4.92 5.51 12.00
N VAL A 21 -5.31 6.16 10.89
CA VAL A 21 -4.84 5.77 9.55
C VAL A 21 -3.34 6.01 9.42
N THR A 22 -2.82 7.13 9.92
CA THR A 22 -1.38 7.40 9.90
C THR A 22 -0.60 6.44 10.77
N GLN A 23 -1.16 5.98 11.89
CA GLN A 23 -0.51 4.98 12.72
C GLN A 23 -0.42 3.62 12.02
N GLU A 24 -1.44 3.24 11.24
CA GLU A 24 -1.46 1.96 10.51
C GLU A 24 -0.53 1.97 9.29
N TYR A 25 -0.47 3.08 8.54
CA TYR A 25 0.30 3.14 7.29
C TYR A 25 1.70 3.72 7.43
N PHE A 26 1.94 4.56 8.45
CA PHE A 26 3.19 5.29 8.67
C PHE A 26 3.58 5.33 10.16
N PRO A 27 3.68 4.18 10.84
CA PRO A 27 4.19 4.17 12.20
C PRO A 27 5.65 4.63 12.24
N ASP A 28 5.97 5.45 13.22
CA ASP A 28 7.37 5.74 13.56
C ASP A 28 7.92 4.63 14.46
N PHE A 29 9.23 4.47 14.46
CA PHE A 29 9.92 3.49 15.29
C PHE A 29 11.13 4.12 15.96
N ASP A 30 11.44 3.64 17.15
CA ASP A 30 12.67 3.97 17.85
C ASP A 30 13.35 2.68 18.33
N TYR A 31 14.64 2.79 18.64
CA TYR A 31 15.50 1.68 18.99
C TYR A 31 16.08 1.89 20.38
N ASP A 32 15.78 0.95 21.27
CA ASP A 32 16.39 0.92 22.60
C ASP A 32 17.78 0.29 22.49
N GLU A 33 18.82 1.11 22.67
CA GLU A 33 20.22 0.66 22.60
C GLU A 33 20.62 -0.29 23.74
N GLU A 34 19.94 -0.24 24.90
CA GLU A 34 20.26 -1.09 26.05
C GLU A 34 19.65 -2.49 25.90
N THR A 35 18.42 -2.57 25.40
CA THR A 35 17.72 -3.85 25.22
C THR A 35 17.86 -4.44 23.82
N GLY A 36 18.30 -3.64 22.85
CA GLY A 36 18.40 -4.00 21.44
C GLY A 36 17.03 -4.18 20.76
N GLN A 37 15.95 -3.65 21.34
CA GLN A 37 14.60 -3.81 20.84
C GLN A 37 14.11 -2.57 20.09
N THR A 38 13.46 -2.80 18.95
CA THR A 38 12.70 -1.76 18.23
C THR A 38 11.28 -1.68 18.78
N TYR A 39 10.78 -0.47 19.03
CA TYR A 39 9.43 -0.23 19.51
C TYR A 39 8.72 0.85 18.68
N MET A 40 7.40 0.75 18.61
CA MET A 40 6.56 1.63 17.78
C MET A 40 6.23 2.93 18.52
N LEU A 41 6.34 4.05 17.82
CA LEU A 41 6.00 5.39 18.26
C LEU A 41 4.74 5.92 17.55
N PRO A 42 4.10 6.97 18.10
CA PRO A 42 3.04 7.70 17.42
C PRO A 42 3.51 8.32 16.10
N SER A 43 2.74 8.11 15.04
CA SER A 43 3.03 8.66 13.72
C SER A 43 3.13 10.19 13.72
N GLN A 44 4.22 10.73 13.18
CA GLN A 44 4.44 12.15 12.90
C GLN A 44 3.82 12.57 11.56
N THR A 45 3.27 11.63 10.78
CA THR A 45 2.64 11.89 9.48
C THR A 45 1.52 12.92 9.51
N PRO A 46 0.67 13.04 10.57
CA PRO A 46 -0.29 14.13 10.68
C PRO A 46 0.36 15.53 10.58
N ASP A 47 1.56 15.72 11.14
CA ASP A 47 2.26 17.00 11.07
C ASP A 47 2.84 17.27 9.68
N THR A 48 3.32 16.22 9.00
CA THR A 48 3.68 16.30 7.59
C THR A 48 2.47 16.70 6.73
N PHE A 49 1.30 16.11 6.99
CA PHE A 49 0.05 16.49 6.31
C PHE A 49 -0.29 17.97 6.55
N LYS A 50 -0.26 18.45 7.79
CA LYS A 50 -0.48 19.87 8.12
C LYS A 50 0.48 20.77 7.35
N GLY A 51 1.76 20.42 7.31
CA GLY A 51 2.79 21.18 6.58
C GLY A 51 2.50 21.25 5.08
N ARG A 52 2.08 20.14 4.47
CA ARG A 52 1.70 20.09 3.05
C ARG A 52 0.40 20.88 2.78
N TYR A 53 -0.60 20.74 3.63
CA TYR A 53 -1.85 21.50 3.57
C TYR A 53 -1.58 23.01 3.62
N ASN A 54 -0.83 23.46 4.62
CA ASN A 54 -0.50 24.88 4.83
C ASN A 54 0.29 25.52 3.69
N ARG A 55 1.04 24.70 2.93
CA ARG A 55 1.79 25.13 1.73
C ARG A 55 0.95 25.08 0.45
N GLY A 56 -0.26 24.50 0.49
CA GLY A 56 -1.11 24.35 -0.69
C GLY A 56 -0.55 23.39 -1.74
N ILE A 57 0.22 22.37 -1.32
CA ILE A 57 0.91 21.43 -2.23
C ILE A 57 0.27 20.03 -2.29
N LEU A 58 -0.95 19.89 -1.74
CA LEU A 58 -1.71 18.64 -1.88
C LEU A 58 -2.11 18.42 -3.34
N LYS A 59 -2.14 17.16 -3.79
CA LYS A 59 -2.37 16.79 -5.19
C LYS A 59 -3.84 16.77 -5.61
N GLY A 60 -4.78 16.78 -4.67
CA GLY A 60 -6.21 16.79 -4.94
C GLY A 60 -6.64 18.02 -5.73
N LYS A 61 -7.34 17.83 -6.86
CA LYS A 61 -7.91 18.93 -7.67
C LYS A 61 -9.38 19.24 -7.34
N PHE A 62 -9.93 18.58 -6.32
CA PHE A 62 -11.27 18.83 -5.79
C PHE A 62 -11.22 19.87 -4.67
N SER A 63 -12.35 20.50 -4.34
CA SER A 63 -12.42 21.58 -3.36
C SER A 63 -13.58 21.38 -2.37
N PHE A 64 -13.52 22.12 -1.26
CA PHE A 64 -14.47 21.99 -0.16
C PHE A 64 -15.90 22.38 -0.55
N ASP A 65 -16.05 23.43 -1.34
CA ASP A 65 -17.36 23.96 -1.74
C ASP A 65 -18.21 22.91 -2.49
N PRO A 66 -17.69 22.25 -3.55
CA PRO A 66 -18.38 21.11 -4.17
C PRO A 66 -18.61 19.94 -3.21
N TYR A 67 -17.67 19.63 -2.33
CA TYR A 67 -17.78 18.55 -1.35
C TYR A 67 -18.96 18.77 -0.39
N ILE A 68 -19.02 19.93 0.26
CA ILE A 68 -20.03 20.23 1.28
C ILE A 68 -21.43 20.45 0.67
N LYS A 69 -21.50 20.83 -0.61
CA LYS A 69 -22.76 21.00 -1.36
C LYS A 69 -23.26 19.70 -2.01
N ASN A 70 -22.45 18.64 -2.03
CA ASN A 70 -22.84 17.34 -2.60
C ASN A 70 -23.80 16.61 -1.64
N ARG A 71 -25.10 16.69 -1.93
CA ARG A 71 -26.15 16.12 -1.05
C ARG A 71 -25.98 14.64 -0.81
N GLU A 72 -25.66 13.85 -1.84
CA GLU A 72 -25.53 12.40 -1.70
C GLU A 72 -24.35 12.03 -0.79
N LEU A 73 -23.21 12.71 -0.94
CA LEU A 73 -22.08 12.53 -0.02
C LEU A 73 -22.46 12.93 1.42
N GLN A 74 -23.12 14.08 1.60
CA GLN A 74 -23.52 14.52 2.94
C GLN A 74 -24.55 13.59 3.59
N ASP A 75 -25.48 13.04 2.81
CA ASP A 75 -26.48 12.06 3.28
C ASP A 75 -25.81 10.75 3.70
N LEU A 76 -24.80 10.29 2.95
CA LEU A 76 -24.02 9.10 3.29
C LEU A 76 -23.20 9.30 4.57
N LEU A 77 -22.51 10.44 4.71
CA LEU A 77 -21.75 10.77 5.91
C LEU A 77 -22.65 10.86 7.15
N MET A 78 -23.77 11.57 7.04
CA MET A 78 -24.77 11.66 8.10
C MET A 78 -25.36 10.29 8.45
N ALA A 79 -25.67 9.46 7.46
CA ALA A 79 -26.17 8.10 7.70
C ALA A 79 -25.16 7.21 8.43
N LEU A 80 -23.87 7.46 8.24
CA LEU A 80 -22.77 6.78 8.91
C LEU A 80 -22.35 7.44 10.23
N ASP A 81 -22.94 8.58 10.60
CA ASP A 81 -22.59 9.38 11.79
C ASP A 81 -21.11 9.81 11.76
N LEU A 82 -20.71 10.30 10.59
CA LEU A 82 -19.39 10.85 10.32
C LEU A 82 -19.48 12.38 10.26
N ASP A 83 -18.56 13.04 10.95
CA ASP A 83 -18.42 14.49 10.88
C ASP A 83 -17.88 14.90 9.51
N ALA A 84 -18.65 15.72 8.79
CA ALA A 84 -18.31 16.13 7.43
C ALA A 84 -17.05 17.00 7.36
N GLU A 85 -16.72 17.76 8.41
CA GLU A 85 -15.50 18.58 8.46
C GLU A 85 -14.27 17.73 8.68
N LYS A 86 -14.30 16.83 9.66
CA LYS A 86 -13.20 15.90 9.94
C LYS A 86 -12.96 14.98 8.74
N PHE A 87 -14.05 14.51 8.11
CA PHE A 87 -13.98 13.65 6.94
C PHE A 87 -13.39 14.36 5.71
N TRP A 88 -13.57 15.69 5.58
CA TRP A 88 -12.93 16.46 4.52
C TRP A 88 -11.40 16.36 4.58
N TYR A 89 -10.81 16.50 5.77
CA TYR A 89 -9.35 16.39 5.92
C TYR A 89 -8.87 14.96 5.72
N LEU A 90 -9.64 13.96 6.18
CA LEU A 90 -9.36 12.56 5.86
C LEU A 90 -9.33 12.34 4.34
N LEU A 91 -10.31 12.84 3.61
CA LEU A 91 -10.38 12.73 2.14
C LEU A 91 -9.15 13.34 1.46
N LEU A 92 -8.75 14.54 1.89
CA LEU A 92 -7.55 15.20 1.39
C LEU A 92 -6.29 14.36 1.66
N PHE A 93 -6.14 13.84 2.88
CA PHE A 93 -5.01 13.01 3.27
C PHE A 93 -4.95 11.70 2.48
N CYS A 94 -6.05 10.94 2.44
CA CYS A 94 -6.11 9.67 1.73
C CYS A 94 -5.82 9.85 0.24
N TYR A 95 -6.33 10.91 -0.40
CA TYR A 95 -6.03 11.21 -1.79
C TYR A 95 -4.55 11.55 -1.99
N ASP A 96 -4.00 12.50 -1.22
CA ASP A 96 -2.62 12.95 -1.37
C ASP A 96 -1.63 11.81 -1.10
N CYS A 97 -1.88 11.02 -0.05
CA CYS A 97 -1.12 9.83 0.27
C CYS A 97 -1.19 8.79 -0.87
N SER A 98 -2.38 8.47 -1.35
CA SER A 98 -2.53 7.50 -2.45
C SER A 98 -1.81 7.94 -3.71
N TRP A 99 -1.83 9.24 -4.01
CA TRP A 99 -1.09 9.81 -5.13
C TRP A 99 0.43 9.69 -4.93
N GLY A 100 0.94 10.02 -3.74
CA GLY A 100 2.37 9.92 -3.41
C GLY A 100 2.90 8.48 -3.39
N LYS A 101 2.04 7.50 -3.13
CA LYS A 101 2.39 6.06 -3.18
C LYS A 101 2.26 5.51 -4.61
N CYS A 102 1.16 5.79 -5.30
CA CYS A 102 0.82 5.12 -6.55
C CYS A 102 1.28 5.88 -7.79
N MET A 103 1.20 7.21 -7.82
CA MET A 103 1.46 7.98 -9.04
C MET A 103 2.86 8.59 -9.07
N GLU A 104 3.36 8.98 -7.90
CA GLU A 104 4.69 9.58 -7.70
C GLU A 104 5.53 8.73 -6.73
N GLY A 105 5.25 7.43 -6.62
CA GLY A 105 5.93 6.55 -5.67
C GLY A 105 7.42 6.43 -5.94
N ILE A 106 8.20 6.17 -4.91
CA ILE A 106 9.61 5.84 -5.06
C ILE A 106 9.73 4.32 -5.21
N GLU A 107 10.23 3.80 -6.34
CA GLU A 107 10.27 2.35 -6.58
C GLU A 107 11.14 1.63 -5.55
N VAL A 108 10.60 0.57 -4.96
CA VAL A 108 11.34 -0.35 -4.09
C VAL A 108 11.59 -1.63 -4.86
N LYS A 109 12.84 -1.87 -5.23
CA LYS A 109 13.23 -3.10 -5.94
C LYS A 109 13.38 -4.25 -4.95
N GLU A 110 13.25 -5.47 -5.47
CA GLU A 110 13.51 -6.70 -4.72
C GLU A 110 14.87 -6.60 -4.02
N SER A 111 14.88 -6.84 -2.71
CA SER A 111 16.09 -6.98 -1.91
C SER A 111 16.96 -8.14 -2.43
N PRO A 112 18.27 -8.15 -2.14
CA PRO A 112 19.13 -9.27 -2.49
C PRO A 112 18.58 -10.62 -2.01
N LYS A 113 17.98 -10.66 -0.81
CA LYS A 113 17.37 -11.87 -0.27
C LYS A 113 16.15 -12.32 -1.07
N GLU A 114 15.22 -11.43 -1.37
CA GLU A 114 14.01 -11.76 -2.15
C GLU A 114 14.38 -12.33 -3.52
N GLN A 115 15.40 -11.78 -4.19
CA GLN A 115 15.85 -12.31 -5.49
C GLN A 115 16.41 -13.73 -5.36
N ILE A 116 17.14 -14.02 -4.27
CA ILE A 116 17.68 -15.36 -4.00
C ILE A 116 16.57 -16.34 -3.61
N GLU A 117 15.61 -15.92 -2.78
CA GLU A 117 14.45 -16.73 -2.40
C GLU A 117 13.63 -17.11 -3.63
N LYS A 118 13.31 -16.15 -4.49
CA LYS A 118 12.63 -16.40 -5.77
C LYS A 118 13.39 -17.37 -6.68
N PHE A 119 14.72 -17.27 -6.71
CA PHE A 119 15.57 -18.23 -7.43
C PHE A 119 15.49 -19.64 -6.83
N ILE A 120 15.53 -19.76 -5.51
CA ILE A 120 15.39 -21.04 -4.79
C ILE A 120 14.02 -21.64 -5.04
N ASP A 121 12.95 -20.85 -4.92
CA ASP A 121 11.57 -21.29 -5.05
C ASP A 121 11.29 -21.79 -6.45
N ALA A 122 11.69 -21.04 -7.49
CA ALA A 122 11.52 -21.46 -8.87
C ALA A 122 12.17 -22.82 -9.19
N ILE A 123 13.34 -23.11 -8.61
CA ILE A 123 14.02 -24.42 -8.76
C ILE A 123 13.30 -25.48 -7.93
N SER A 124 12.92 -25.16 -6.68
CA SER A 124 12.33 -26.10 -5.74
C SER A 124 10.92 -26.53 -6.15
N GLU A 125 10.13 -25.63 -6.73
CA GLU A 125 8.80 -25.92 -7.25
C GLU A 125 8.83 -26.89 -8.44
N ASP A 126 9.85 -26.81 -9.30
CA ASP A 126 10.00 -27.71 -10.43
C ASP A 126 10.75 -29.01 -10.06
N TYR A 127 11.46 -29.04 -8.94
CA TYR A 127 12.13 -30.23 -8.44
C TYR A 127 11.15 -31.37 -8.16
N LYS A 128 11.53 -32.61 -8.52
CA LYS A 128 10.70 -33.81 -8.36
C LYS A 128 11.27 -34.79 -7.33
N ARG A 129 12.51 -35.22 -7.52
CA ARG A 129 13.21 -36.19 -6.67
C ARG A 129 14.67 -36.36 -7.08
N ASP A 130 15.46 -36.94 -6.19
CA ASP A 130 16.78 -37.48 -6.52
C ASP A 130 16.70 -38.92 -7.04
N THR A 131 17.69 -39.28 -7.84
CA THR A 131 17.94 -40.65 -8.31
C THR A 131 19.44 -40.96 -8.18
N PRO A 132 19.85 -42.23 -8.30
CA PRO A 132 21.28 -42.58 -8.36
C PRO A 132 22.06 -41.87 -9.47
N PHE A 133 21.36 -41.34 -10.49
CA PHE A 133 21.95 -40.65 -11.64
C PHE A 133 21.85 -39.12 -11.55
N GLY A 134 21.31 -38.58 -10.44
CA GLY A 134 21.18 -37.14 -10.20
C GLY A 134 19.75 -36.65 -10.00
N ALA A 135 19.62 -35.33 -9.92
CA ALA A 135 18.36 -34.64 -9.67
C ALA A 135 17.41 -34.71 -10.88
N VAL A 136 16.12 -34.87 -10.61
CA VAL A 136 15.05 -34.89 -11.61
C VAL A 136 14.09 -33.72 -11.37
N PHE A 137 13.78 -33.01 -12.45
CA PHE A 137 12.89 -31.86 -12.53
C PHE A 137 11.63 -32.22 -13.34
N LYS A 138 10.53 -31.52 -13.09
CA LYS A 138 9.25 -31.69 -13.82
C LYS A 138 9.39 -31.19 -15.26
N SER A 139 10.19 -30.14 -15.46
CA SER A 139 10.41 -29.46 -16.74
C SER A 139 11.89 -29.51 -17.17
N PRO A 140 12.21 -29.32 -18.46
CA PRO A 140 13.57 -28.99 -18.87
C PRO A 140 14.03 -27.69 -18.20
N ILE A 141 15.23 -27.68 -17.63
CA ILE A 141 15.75 -26.55 -16.86
C ILE A 141 17.23 -26.30 -17.18
N CYS A 142 17.60 -25.02 -17.26
CA CYS A 142 18.99 -24.56 -17.31
C CYS A 142 19.08 -23.16 -16.67
N ILE A 143 20.26 -22.80 -16.17
CA ILE A 143 20.56 -21.44 -15.66
C ILE A 143 21.53 -20.79 -16.66
N THR A 144 21.25 -19.55 -17.06
CA THR A 144 22.17 -18.77 -17.88
C THR A 144 22.66 -17.55 -17.12
N LEU A 145 23.97 -17.48 -16.84
CA LEU A 145 24.62 -16.27 -16.36
C LEU A 145 25.10 -15.44 -17.55
N LYS A 146 24.64 -14.18 -17.63
CA LYS A 146 25.03 -13.23 -18.68
C LYS A 146 25.96 -12.17 -18.12
N ILE A 147 27.16 -12.06 -18.71
CA ILE A 147 28.18 -11.05 -18.38
C ILE A 147 28.45 -10.25 -19.65
N GLY A 148 27.75 -9.12 -19.81
CA GLY A 148 27.77 -8.34 -21.04
C GLY A 148 27.29 -9.18 -22.24
N ARG A 149 28.20 -9.49 -23.17
CA ARG A 149 27.93 -10.35 -24.34
C ARG A 149 28.26 -11.84 -24.10
N LYS A 150 28.93 -12.19 -23.00
CA LYS A 150 29.32 -13.57 -22.67
C LYS A 150 28.20 -14.26 -21.90
N ASN A 151 27.91 -15.52 -22.26
CA ASN A 151 26.97 -16.38 -21.54
C ASN A 151 27.71 -17.60 -20.96
N ILE A 152 27.34 -17.99 -19.75
CA ILE A 152 27.70 -19.27 -19.13
C ILE A 152 26.40 -20.01 -18.85
N VAL A 153 26.27 -21.25 -19.34
CA VAL A 153 25.07 -22.06 -19.17
C VAL A 153 25.38 -23.21 -18.21
N VAL A 154 24.52 -23.38 -17.19
CA VAL A 154 24.51 -24.54 -16.30
C VAL A 154 23.26 -25.36 -16.64
N ASP A 155 23.45 -26.51 -17.26
CA ASP A 155 22.39 -27.43 -17.69
C ASP A 155 22.42 -28.78 -16.94
N ASN A 156 23.45 -28.99 -16.10
CA ASN A 156 23.50 -30.14 -15.21
C ASN A 156 22.47 -30.01 -14.09
N LYS A 157 21.45 -30.86 -14.11
CA LYS A 157 20.33 -30.84 -13.15
C LYS A 157 20.77 -30.96 -11.70
N THR A 158 21.76 -31.80 -11.41
CA THR A 158 22.29 -31.94 -10.05
C THR A 158 22.98 -30.65 -9.60
N ALA A 159 23.76 -29.99 -10.48
CA ALA A 159 24.37 -28.71 -10.19
C ALA A 159 23.32 -27.63 -9.88
N ILE A 160 22.24 -27.55 -10.68
CA ILE A 160 21.12 -26.63 -10.48
C ILE A 160 20.45 -26.87 -9.11
N ALA A 161 20.15 -28.13 -8.78
CA ALA A 161 19.58 -28.48 -7.47
C ALA A 161 20.51 -28.12 -6.31
N CYS A 162 21.82 -28.38 -6.46
CA CYS A 162 22.82 -28.01 -5.46
C CYS A 162 22.92 -26.50 -5.27
N MET A 163 22.84 -25.70 -6.35
CA MET A 163 22.86 -24.23 -6.25
C MET A 163 21.71 -23.71 -5.39
N ALA A 164 20.46 -24.16 -5.65
CA ALA A 164 19.32 -23.79 -4.82
C ALA A 164 19.53 -24.18 -3.35
N LYS A 165 20.03 -25.40 -3.09
CA LYS A 165 20.34 -25.86 -1.73
C LYS A 165 21.41 -25.01 -1.04
N PHE A 166 22.48 -24.64 -1.75
CA PHE A 166 23.54 -23.81 -1.22
C PHE A 166 23.04 -22.40 -0.90
N CYS A 167 22.23 -21.80 -1.78
CA CYS A 167 21.58 -20.52 -1.53
C CYS A 167 20.67 -20.60 -0.30
N ALA A 168 19.80 -21.62 -0.21
CA ALA A 168 18.89 -21.79 0.92
C ALA A 168 19.63 -21.97 2.26
N ASN A 169 20.73 -22.71 2.26
CA ASN A 169 21.57 -22.85 3.44
C ASN A 169 22.31 -21.55 3.78
N GLY A 170 22.83 -20.86 2.76
CA GLY A 170 23.52 -19.57 2.92
C GLY A 170 22.62 -18.54 3.59
N LEU A 171 21.36 -18.41 3.14
CA LEU A 171 20.38 -17.50 3.74
C LEU A 171 20.09 -17.79 5.22
N LYS A 172 20.21 -19.04 5.67
CA LYS A 172 20.05 -19.40 7.10
C LYS A 172 21.25 -19.00 7.96
N THR A 173 22.41 -18.80 7.34
CA THR A 173 23.67 -18.55 8.04
C THR A 173 24.13 -17.10 7.97
N ILE A 174 23.51 -16.28 7.11
CA ILE A 174 23.85 -14.86 6.97
C ILE A 174 23.04 -14.07 8.00
N ASP A 175 23.73 -13.53 8.99
CA ASP A 175 23.22 -12.52 9.93
C ASP A 175 23.67 -11.13 9.43
N SER A 176 23.05 -10.65 8.35
CA SER A 176 23.41 -9.36 7.76
C SER A 176 22.18 -8.63 7.26
N ASN A 177 21.90 -7.49 7.87
CA ASN A 177 20.86 -6.56 7.47
C ASN A 177 21.00 -6.10 6.01
N GLN A 178 22.18 -6.23 5.39
CA GLN A 178 22.41 -5.86 3.98
C GLN A 178 21.64 -6.76 3.00
N MET A 179 21.26 -7.98 3.41
CA MET A 179 20.47 -8.88 2.57
C MET A 179 19.00 -8.47 2.53
N ASP A 180 18.51 -7.82 3.59
CA ASP A 180 17.12 -7.38 3.73
C ASP A 180 16.91 -5.95 3.22
N THR A 181 17.97 -5.16 3.00
CA THR A 181 17.83 -3.81 2.44
C THR A 181 17.44 -3.86 0.97
N SER A 182 16.19 -3.48 0.68
CA SER A 182 15.72 -3.23 -0.68
C SER A 182 16.49 -2.08 -1.34
N HIS A 183 16.70 -2.18 -2.65
CA HIS A 183 17.30 -1.10 -3.43
C HIS A 183 16.23 -0.09 -3.83
N ILE A 184 16.45 1.18 -3.46
CA ILE A 184 15.58 2.29 -3.84
C ILE A 184 16.05 2.87 -5.17
N ASP A 185 15.15 2.99 -6.15
CA ASP A 185 15.43 3.74 -7.37
C ASP A 185 14.92 5.18 -7.24
N LEU A 186 15.84 6.11 -6.97
CA LEU A 186 15.54 7.54 -6.90
C LEU A 186 15.52 8.20 -8.29
N SER A 187 15.90 7.48 -9.35
CA SER A 187 16.09 8.09 -10.67
C SER A 187 14.81 8.28 -11.45
N ASN A 188 13.74 7.55 -11.12
CA ASN A 188 12.42 7.70 -11.74
C ASN A 188 11.28 7.44 -10.74
N PRO A 189 10.23 8.28 -10.72
CA PRO A 189 9.00 7.97 -9.99
C PRO A 189 8.32 6.75 -10.59
N HIS A 190 7.92 5.82 -9.73
CA HIS A 190 7.05 4.69 -10.06
C HIS A 190 5.60 5.16 -10.18
N THR A 191 4.99 4.84 -11.32
CA THR A 191 3.60 5.18 -11.60
C THR A 191 2.80 3.90 -11.86
N GLU A 192 1.89 3.61 -10.94
CA GLU A 192 0.87 2.59 -11.04
C GLU A 192 -0.32 3.04 -11.91
N SER A 193 -1.17 2.08 -12.28
CA SER A 193 -2.42 2.38 -13.00
C SER A 193 -3.44 3.12 -12.11
N PHE A 194 -4.36 3.86 -12.73
CA PHE A 194 -5.49 4.50 -12.01
C PHE A 194 -6.37 3.49 -11.25
N SER A 195 -6.49 2.26 -11.72
CA SER A 195 -7.20 1.20 -10.97
C SER A 195 -6.48 0.84 -9.67
N VAL A 196 -5.15 0.83 -9.67
CA VAL A 196 -4.36 0.59 -8.45
C VAL A 196 -4.44 1.80 -7.51
N LEU A 197 -4.41 3.03 -8.05
CA LEU A 197 -4.68 4.23 -7.27
C LEU A 197 -6.06 4.18 -6.61
N ALA A 198 -7.11 3.82 -7.37
CA ALA A 198 -8.47 3.65 -6.85
C ALA A 198 -8.54 2.59 -5.75
N TYR A 199 -7.85 1.47 -5.94
CA TYR A 199 -7.78 0.39 -4.96
C TYR A 199 -7.12 0.87 -3.66
N TYR A 200 -5.93 1.46 -3.74
CA TYR A 200 -5.20 1.92 -2.56
C TYR A 200 -5.93 3.04 -1.81
N PHE A 201 -6.49 4.01 -2.54
CA PHE A 201 -7.36 5.04 -1.98
C PHE A 201 -8.56 4.44 -1.24
N SER A 202 -9.22 3.43 -1.84
CA SER A 202 -10.34 2.74 -1.20
C SER A 202 -9.91 2.02 0.08
N GLN A 203 -8.75 1.36 0.08
CA GLN A 203 -8.20 0.70 1.28
C GLN A 203 -7.96 1.70 2.42
N MET A 204 -7.37 2.87 2.13
CA MET A 204 -7.15 3.89 3.16
C MET A 204 -8.47 4.39 3.76
N ILE A 205 -9.50 4.62 2.94
CA ILE A 205 -10.83 5.01 3.44
C ILE A 205 -11.45 3.87 4.26
N ILE A 206 -11.33 2.62 3.82
CA ILE A 206 -11.82 1.45 4.55
C ILE A 206 -11.14 1.34 5.92
N THR A 207 -9.82 1.50 6.00
CA THR A 207 -9.08 1.55 7.27
C THR A 207 -9.66 2.65 8.16
N ALA A 208 -9.82 3.88 7.65
CA ALA A 208 -10.36 4.99 8.41
C ALA A 208 -11.74 4.67 9.02
N LEU A 209 -12.64 4.09 8.21
CA LEU A 209 -13.97 3.67 8.64
C LEU A 209 -13.94 2.54 9.68
N ASN A 210 -12.97 1.62 9.60
CA ASN A 210 -12.79 0.56 10.60
C ASN A 210 -12.36 1.07 11.98
N TYR A 211 -11.78 2.26 12.05
CA TYR A 211 -11.46 2.93 13.32
C TYR A 211 -12.61 3.74 13.91
N GLN A 212 -13.71 3.90 13.18
CA GLN A 212 -14.90 4.59 13.68
C GLN A 212 -15.88 3.57 14.28
N GLU A 213 -15.95 3.48 15.61
CA GLU A 213 -16.84 2.54 16.31
C GLU A 213 -18.31 2.72 15.90
N GLN A 214 -18.76 3.98 15.79
CA GLN A 214 -20.12 4.32 15.37
C GLN A 214 -20.45 3.83 13.94
N VAL A 215 -19.45 3.68 13.07
CA VAL A 215 -19.61 3.07 11.73
C VAL A 215 -19.73 1.56 11.85
N LYS A 216 -18.86 0.93 12.65
CA LYS A 216 -18.84 -0.52 12.86
C LYS A 216 -20.14 -1.04 13.49
N GLU A 217 -20.69 -0.33 14.46
CA GLU A 217 -21.95 -0.67 15.13
C GLU A 217 -23.15 -0.74 14.17
N LYS A 218 -23.09 -0.02 13.05
CA LYS A 218 -24.13 -0.01 12.01
C LYS A 218 -24.02 -1.19 11.03
N ARG A 219 -22.95 -1.97 11.08
CA ARG A 219 -22.77 -3.14 10.20
C ARG A 219 -23.67 -4.28 10.66
N LYS A 220 -24.13 -5.09 9.69
CA LYS A 220 -24.80 -6.36 10.01
C LYS A 220 -23.81 -7.29 10.72
N LYS A 221 -24.29 -8.11 11.66
CA LYS A 221 -23.45 -9.05 12.41
C LYS A 221 -22.64 -9.94 11.45
N GLY A 222 -21.32 -9.95 11.62
CA GLY A 222 -20.38 -10.73 10.79
C GLY A 222 -20.03 -10.10 9.44
N ALA A 223 -20.54 -8.90 9.12
CA ALA A 223 -20.15 -8.19 7.90
C ALA A 223 -18.91 -7.32 8.14
N ASN A 224 -17.94 -7.40 7.22
CA ASN A 224 -16.75 -6.55 7.26
C ASN A 224 -17.03 -5.11 6.82
N MET A 225 -18.09 -4.87 6.04
CA MET A 225 -18.45 -3.56 5.49
C MET A 225 -19.93 -3.53 5.06
N SER A 226 -20.63 -2.45 5.41
CA SER A 226 -22.02 -2.20 5.00
C SER A 226 -22.14 -1.69 3.56
N ASP A 227 -23.36 -1.67 3.02
CA ASP A 227 -23.59 -1.12 1.67
C ASP A 227 -23.46 0.40 1.62
N LYS A 228 -23.78 1.11 2.73
CA LYS A 228 -23.57 2.56 2.83
C LYS A 228 -22.09 2.94 2.78
N GLU A 229 -21.23 2.15 3.42
CA GLU A 229 -19.78 2.35 3.36
C GLU A 229 -19.25 2.15 1.93
N LYS A 230 -19.74 1.12 1.22
CA LYS A 230 -19.38 0.90 -0.20
C LYS A 230 -19.84 2.06 -1.08
N MET A 231 -21.07 2.52 -0.90
CA MET A 231 -21.60 3.68 -1.62
C MET A 231 -20.76 4.92 -1.33
N LEU A 232 -20.42 5.19 -0.07
CA LEU A 232 -19.53 6.31 0.28
C LEU A 232 -18.22 6.23 -0.49
N ILE A 233 -17.53 5.08 -0.47
CA ILE A 233 -16.26 4.90 -1.19
C ILE A 233 -16.43 5.12 -2.70
N SER A 234 -17.48 4.56 -3.31
CA SER A 234 -17.80 4.77 -4.73
C SER A 234 -18.01 6.25 -5.07
N HIS A 235 -18.79 6.98 -4.26
CA HIS A 235 -19.00 8.41 -4.47
C HIS A 235 -17.72 9.22 -4.28
N LEU A 236 -16.84 8.83 -3.35
CA LEU A 236 -15.53 9.48 -3.17
C LEU A 236 -14.60 9.24 -4.37
N LEU A 237 -14.57 8.03 -4.92
CA LEU A 237 -13.78 7.72 -6.13
C LEU A 237 -14.21 8.58 -7.32
N TYR A 238 -15.51 8.80 -7.48
CA TYR A 238 -16.05 9.69 -8.51
C TYR A 238 -15.78 11.16 -8.20
N PHE A 239 -16.09 11.60 -6.99
CA PHE A 239 -15.94 12.99 -6.55
C PHE A 239 -14.50 13.50 -6.67
N THR A 240 -13.53 12.66 -6.31
CA THR A 240 -12.11 12.99 -6.41
C THR A 240 -11.57 12.94 -7.84
N GLY A 241 -12.33 12.37 -8.78
CA GLY A 241 -11.93 12.19 -10.17
C GLY A 241 -10.94 11.04 -10.40
N ILE A 242 -10.70 10.19 -9.40
CA ILE A 242 -9.88 8.97 -9.57
C ILE A 242 -10.56 8.03 -10.58
N VAL A 243 -11.89 7.93 -10.49
CA VAL A 243 -12.73 7.22 -11.47
C VAL A 243 -13.66 8.23 -12.11
N SER A 244 -13.53 8.42 -13.43
CA SER A 244 -14.35 9.40 -14.17
C SER A 244 -15.71 8.86 -14.61
N ASN A 245 -15.92 7.54 -14.56
CA ASN A 245 -17.17 6.92 -14.99
C ASN A 245 -18.22 7.01 -13.88
N GLU A 246 -19.31 7.74 -14.13
CA GLU A 246 -20.44 7.90 -13.22
C GLU A 246 -21.15 6.57 -12.88
N SER A 247 -21.00 5.51 -13.69
CA SER A 247 -21.53 4.19 -13.33
C SER A 247 -20.90 3.62 -12.04
N VAL A 248 -19.82 4.21 -11.53
CA VAL A 248 -19.24 3.81 -10.23
C VAL A 248 -20.15 4.14 -9.06
N ILE A 249 -21.03 5.14 -9.18
CA ILE A 249 -21.95 5.55 -8.11
C ILE A 249 -23.33 4.89 -8.21
N THR A 250 -23.62 4.13 -9.28
CA THR A 250 -24.93 3.51 -9.48
C THR A 250 -25.08 2.17 -8.75
N ASP A 251 -23.99 1.42 -8.59
CA ASP A 251 -23.97 0.16 -7.85
C ASP A 251 -22.61 -0.08 -7.16
N ASN A 252 -22.56 -1.12 -6.33
CA ASN A 252 -21.37 -1.49 -5.57
C ASN A 252 -20.46 -2.48 -6.32
N ASP A 253 -20.75 -2.84 -7.57
CA ASP A 253 -20.08 -3.95 -8.25
C ASP A 253 -18.71 -3.55 -8.80
N TYR A 254 -18.53 -2.30 -9.20
CA TYR A 254 -17.20 -1.77 -9.51
C TYR A 254 -16.27 -1.90 -8.30
N LEU A 255 -16.67 -1.38 -7.13
CA LEU A 255 -15.84 -1.41 -5.93
C LEU A 255 -15.54 -2.85 -5.49
N LYS A 256 -16.54 -3.73 -5.48
CA LYS A 256 -16.33 -5.15 -5.15
C LYS A 256 -15.33 -5.81 -6.10
N SER A 257 -15.45 -5.55 -7.40
CA SER A 257 -14.56 -6.12 -8.41
C SER A 257 -13.14 -5.59 -8.25
N LEU A 258 -13.00 -4.29 -7.99
CA LEU A 258 -11.74 -3.62 -7.72
C LEU A 258 -11.02 -4.22 -6.50
N LEU A 259 -11.72 -4.29 -5.36
CA LEU A 259 -11.18 -4.83 -4.12
C LEU A 259 -10.80 -6.31 -4.28
N LYS A 260 -11.59 -7.10 -5.02
CA LYS A 260 -11.29 -8.50 -5.30
C LYS A 260 -10.08 -8.68 -6.22
N GLN A 261 -9.97 -7.84 -7.25
CA GLN A 261 -8.91 -7.95 -8.25
C GLN A 261 -7.53 -7.67 -7.66
N TYR A 262 -7.45 -6.69 -6.75
CA TYR A 262 -6.16 -6.20 -6.22
C TYR A 262 -5.89 -6.61 -4.77
N LYS A 263 -6.71 -7.49 -4.17
CA LYS A 263 -6.58 -7.90 -2.75
C LYS A 263 -5.17 -8.36 -2.34
N ASP A 264 -4.43 -9.01 -3.24
CA ASP A 264 -3.09 -9.56 -3.00
C ASP A 264 -2.02 -8.75 -3.75
N LYS A 265 -2.36 -7.58 -4.31
CA LYS A 265 -1.38 -6.77 -5.04
C LYS A 265 -0.42 -6.11 -4.06
N ASP A 266 0.85 -6.45 -4.21
CA ASP A 266 1.96 -5.74 -3.60
C ASP A 266 2.24 -4.43 -4.37
N ILE A 267 2.10 -3.29 -3.70
CA ILE A 267 2.41 -1.96 -4.23
C ILE A 267 3.80 -1.57 -3.72
N ARG A 268 4.82 -2.02 -4.45
CA ARG A 268 6.25 -1.91 -4.13
C ARG A 268 6.83 -0.52 -4.40
N SER A 269 6.25 0.48 -3.76
CA SER A 269 6.76 1.86 -3.79
C SER A 269 6.77 2.46 -2.40
N MET A 270 7.71 3.35 -2.08
CA MET A 270 7.59 4.19 -0.90
C MET A 270 6.74 5.42 -1.24
N ASN A 271 6.08 5.99 -0.25
CA ASN A 271 5.31 7.21 -0.45
C ASN A 271 6.25 8.40 -0.59
N ALA A 272 6.27 9.09 -1.73
CA ALA A 272 7.18 10.20 -1.96
C ALA A 272 6.86 11.48 -1.17
N PHE A 273 5.71 11.54 -0.49
CA PHE A 273 5.24 12.76 0.18
C PHE A 273 5.32 12.69 1.70
N TYR A 274 5.30 11.49 2.26
CA TYR A 274 5.16 11.21 3.69
C TYR A 274 6.28 10.30 4.22
N TYR A 275 7.29 10.00 3.39
CA TYR A 275 8.51 9.30 3.76
C TYR A 275 9.72 10.22 3.51
#